data_AF-A0A6A5GZD1-F1
#
_entry.id   AF-A0A6A5GZD1-F1
#
_cell.length_a   1.000
_cell.length_b   1.000
_cell.length_c   1.000
_cell.angle_alpha   90.00
_cell.angle_beta   90.00
_cell.angle_gamma   90.00
#
_symmetry.space_group_name_H-M   'P 1'
#
loop_
_entity.id
_entity.type
_entity.pdbx_description
1 polymer ?
#
loop_
_entity_poly.entity_id
_entity_poly.type
_entity_poly.pdbx_seq_one_letter_code
_entity_poly.pdbx_strand_id
1 'polypeptide(L)'
;MSEKTEKTEENEAEKIRKVNEQIDEHIKIFEDPAATFEEKMRFLVGIPKEIQHNLLNKERADRLFGCIPPEMYMRVFDQKHVEYEYARPIVIHILAYVVQCTSPEVHRKFKPVMQSLVDSLSPRICKIQQTSLMHTDAATVVCTWADSRGDGKAVYDLLRHTTAHFNGQKQMLDVGQFLMATNILILRVFFLAPLENPDSFDNRCWPIGILSIVRRLLQEKVEKFTKELRHLMWEVISSMTRIGGITWFNYDKTFAKLVIQMNHVELQMSLHDVDSLDVVGFIRHLRVLELYTNAICDSEMFGEEGMEIIPHTVGDSTRYIMTFWVETYLQKIALPVQLSISIFHFAIFLFCHEELTIAEEKVRKNFGPVMIDTAFSILDEVTEPDLRGEIGQLFADMLERLSEFELLNDRVPVFIMKYLDKVRISEDYDGWKGRVIDCKCCIMDLRGRVDWYSIKSLQEAKEFLPRFTDPEQHELSHLFKIFDVLPRVK
;
A
#
# COMPACT_ATOMS: atom_id res chain seq x y z
N MET A 1 20.72 34.10 -32.82
CA MET A 1 20.25 33.03 -31.89
C MET A 1 19.23 32.10 -32.53
N SER A 2 18.56 32.42 -33.66
CA SER A 2 17.59 31.51 -34.30
C SER A 2 18.20 30.43 -35.20
N GLU A 3 19.33 30.67 -35.88
CA GLU A 3 19.95 29.64 -36.77
C GLU A 3 20.47 28.38 -36.05
N LYS A 4 20.82 28.48 -34.76
CA LYS A 4 21.22 27.29 -33.96
C LYS A 4 20.00 26.47 -33.53
N THR A 5 18.85 27.11 -33.36
CA THR A 5 17.59 26.45 -33.00
C THR A 5 17.00 25.73 -34.22
N GLU A 6 16.99 26.38 -35.38
CA GLU A 6 16.52 25.77 -36.65
C GLU A 6 17.33 24.53 -37.05
N LYS A 7 18.67 24.58 -36.95
CA LYS A 7 19.53 23.40 -37.21
C LYS A 7 19.35 22.25 -36.22
N THR A 8 18.85 22.53 -35.02
CA THR A 8 18.57 21.50 -34.01
C THR A 8 17.22 20.85 -34.29
N GLU A 9 16.22 21.65 -34.66
CA GLU A 9 14.88 21.21 -35.04
C GLU A 9 14.88 20.37 -36.34
N GLU A 10 15.64 20.77 -37.36
CA GLU A 10 15.79 19.98 -38.61
C GLU A 10 16.46 18.62 -38.36
N ASN A 11 17.47 18.57 -37.49
CA ASN A 11 18.15 17.32 -37.12
C ASN A 11 17.26 16.39 -36.28
N GLU A 12 16.36 16.93 -35.49
CA GLU A 12 15.39 16.14 -34.72
C GLU A 12 14.27 15.60 -35.61
N ALA A 13 13.76 16.41 -36.54
CA ALA A 13 12.78 15.99 -37.54
C ALA A 13 13.32 14.86 -38.44
N GLU A 14 14.59 14.95 -38.88
CA GLU A 14 15.25 13.91 -39.68
C GLU A 14 15.39 12.59 -38.90
N LYS A 15 15.72 12.64 -37.61
CA LYS A 15 15.80 11.45 -36.75
C LYS A 15 14.42 10.80 -36.56
N ILE A 16 13.38 11.62 -36.35
CA ILE A 16 12.00 11.14 -36.25
C ILE A 16 11.56 10.45 -37.54
N ARG A 17 11.87 11.04 -38.71
CA ARG A 17 11.55 10.43 -40.01
C ARG A 17 12.21 9.06 -40.16
N LYS A 18 13.51 8.95 -39.88
CA LYS A 18 14.24 7.68 -39.95
C LYS A 18 13.65 6.61 -39.04
N VAL A 19 13.28 6.96 -37.81
CA VAL A 19 12.64 6.01 -36.89
C VAL A 19 11.28 5.56 -37.41
N ASN A 20 10.47 6.47 -37.97
CA ASN A 20 9.19 6.08 -38.57
C ASN A 20 9.38 5.15 -39.78
N GLU A 21 10.36 5.41 -40.64
CA GLU A 21 10.70 4.55 -41.78
C GLU A 21 11.12 3.14 -41.30
N GLN A 22 11.98 3.06 -40.28
CA GLN A 22 12.37 1.78 -39.67
C GLN A 22 11.15 1.03 -39.10
N ILE A 23 10.25 1.73 -38.38
CA ILE A 23 9.01 1.14 -37.86
C ILE A 23 8.16 0.58 -39.00
N ASP A 24 7.97 1.34 -40.09
CA ASP A 24 7.17 0.90 -41.23
C ASP A 24 7.80 -0.31 -41.95
N GLU A 25 9.13 -0.42 -41.98
CA GLU A 25 9.85 -1.61 -42.47
C GLU A 25 9.60 -2.84 -41.58
N HIS A 26 9.70 -2.68 -40.26
CA HIS A 26 9.38 -3.76 -39.32
C HIS A 26 7.92 -4.22 -39.46
N ILE A 27 6.97 -3.28 -39.56
CA ILE A 27 5.54 -3.58 -39.72
C ILE A 27 5.30 -4.41 -40.98
N LYS A 28 5.89 -4.03 -42.11
CA LYS A 28 5.75 -4.79 -43.37
C LYS A 28 6.14 -6.26 -43.22
N ILE A 29 7.22 -6.54 -42.48
CA ILE A 29 7.67 -7.92 -42.25
C ILE A 29 6.70 -8.69 -41.35
N PHE A 30 6.17 -8.08 -40.30
CA PHE A 30 5.23 -8.75 -39.42
C PHE A 30 3.88 -9.03 -40.09
N GLU A 31 3.43 -8.12 -40.96
CA GLU A 31 2.18 -8.23 -41.71
C GLU A 31 2.30 -9.11 -42.96
N ASP A 32 3.51 -9.33 -43.49
CA ASP A 32 3.73 -10.17 -44.68
C ASP A 32 3.36 -11.64 -44.40
N PRO A 33 2.36 -12.22 -45.10
CA PRO A 33 2.01 -13.63 -44.97
C PRO A 33 3.07 -14.59 -45.52
N ALA A 34 3.95 -14.11 -46.42
CA ALA A 34 5.01 -14.90 -47.03
C ALA A 34 6.27 -14.98 -46.16
N ALA A 35 6.47 -14.03 -45.25
CA ALA A 35 7.61 -14.04 -44.33
C ALA A 35 7.53 -15.22 -43.35
N THR A 36 8.64 -15.94 -43.24
CA THR A 36 8.76 -17.11 -42.37
C THR A 36 8.76 -16.72 -40.89
N PHE A 37 8.50 -17.69 -40.01
CA PHE A 37 8.55 -17.46 -38.57
C PHE A 37 9.95 -17.01 -38.12
N GLU A 38 10.99 -17.65 -38.64
CA GLU A 38 12.39 -17.36 -38.34
C GLU A 38 12.78 -15.94 -38.77
N GLU A 39 12.29 -15.47 -39.92
CA GLU A 39 12.48 -14.09 -40.37
C GLU A 39 11.81 -13.11 -39.40
N LYS A 40 10.52 -13.30 -39.09
CA LYS A 40 9.81 -12.42 -38.16
C LYS A 40 10.46 -12.40 -36.76
N MET A 41 10.94 -13.55 -36.29
CA MET A 41 11.66 -13.66 -35.01
C MET A 41 13.00 -12.90 -35.02
N ARG A 42 13.74 -12.93 -36.13
CA ARG A 42 14.98 -12.16 -36.25
C ARG A 42 14.71 -10.66 -36.13
N PHE A 43 13.67 -10.17 -36.81
CA PHE A 43 13.26 -8.77 -36.73
C PHE A 43 12.79 -8.40 -35.31
N LEU A 44 12.00 -9.26 -34.66
CA LEU A 44 11.55 -9.05 -33.27
C LEU A 44 12.73 -8.84 -32.31
N VAL A 45 13.75 -9.69 -32.39
CA VAL A 45 14.96 -9.61 -31.54
C VAL A 45 15.87 -8.44 -31.94
N GLY A 46 15.78 -7.95 -33.18
CA GLY A 46 16.53 -6.80 -33.69
C GLY A 46 16.01 -5.45 -33.21
N ILE A 47 14.70 -5.34 -32.92
CA ILE A 47 14.03 -4.07 -32.54
C ILE A 47 14.79 -3.27 -31.46
N PRO A 48 15.20 -3.85 -30.32
CA PRO A 48 15.89 -3.09 -29.27
C PRO A 48 17.24 -2.50 -29.69
N LYS A 49 17.88 -3.06 -30.74
CA LYS A 49 19.15 -2.57 -31.27
C LYS A 49 18.97 -1.54 -32.39
N GLU A 50 17.91 -1.68 -33.15
CA GLU A 50 17.70 -0.95 -34.41
C GLU A 50 16.90 0.34 -34.21
N ILE A 51 16.05 0.38 -33.17
CA ILE A 51 15.19 1.52 -32.87
C ILE A 51 15.69 2.28 -31.64
N GLN A 52 15.89 3.58 -31.80
CA GLN A 52 16.33 4.46 -30.71
C GLN A 52 15.21 4.63 -29.66
N HIS A 53 15.39 4.05 -28.47
CA HIS A 53 14.39 4.04 -27.39
C HIS A 53 13.88 5.43 -26.97
N ASN A 54 14.73 6.46 -27.00
CA ASN A 54 14.35 7.83 -26.67
C ASN A 54 13.42 8.49 -27.70
N LEU A 55 13.31 7.92 -28.90
CA LEU A 55 12.43 8.39 -29.97
C LEU A 55 11.17 7.54 -30.12
N LEU A 56 11.06 6.44 -29.36
CA LEU A 56 9.88 5.58 -29.35
C LEU A 56 8.86 6.12 -28.32
N ASN A 57 8.06 7.09 -28.76
CA ASN A 57 6.90 7.53 -27.98
C ASN A 57 5.79 6.48 -28.01
N LYS A 58 4.76 6.66 -27.17
CA LYS A 58 3.66 5.70 -27.01
C LYS A 58 2.95 5.37 -28.32
N GLU A 59 2.66 6.37 -29.14
CA GLU A 59 2.01 6.19 -30.45
C GLU A 59 2.85 5.31 -31.40
N ARG A 60 4.16 5.56 -31.48
CA ARG A 60 5.08 4.74 -32.29
C ARG A 60 5.23 3.32 -31.74
N ALA A 61 5.30 3.17 -30.42
CA ALA A 61 5.34 1.87 -29.76
C ALA A 61 4.08 1.07 -30.08
N ASP A 62 2.90 1.69 -29.99
CA ASP A 62 1.62 1.05 -30.28
C ASP A 62 1.54 0.60 -31.74
N ARG A 63 1.99 1.44 -32.68
CA ARG A 63 2.05 1.08 -34.11
C ARG A 63 2.98 -0.11 -34.36
N LEU A 64 4.20 -0.08 -33.81
CA LEU A 64 5.20 -1.13 -34.02
C LEU A 64 4.79 -2.44 -33.36
N PHE A 65 4.54 -2.44 -32.05
CA PHE A 65 4.28 -3.67 -31.33
C PHE A 65 2.85 -4.17 -31.54
N GLY A 66 1.91 -3.27 -31.82
CA GLY A 66 0.53 -3.62 -32.16
C GLY A 66 0.39 -4.41 -33.46
N CYS A 67 1.36 -4.40 -34.38
CA CYS A 67 1.31 -5.22 -35.60
C CYS A 67 1.75 -6.69 -35.38
N ILE A 68 2.51 -6.98 -34.31
CA ILE A 68 3.10 -8.32 -34.10
C ILE A 68 2.01 -9.35 -33.79
N PRO A 69 1.93 -10.48 -34.51
CA PRO A 69 0.93 -11.53 -34.26
C PRO A 69 1.12 -12.22 -32.89
N PRO A 70 0.09 -12.37 -32.05
CA PRO A 70 0.19 -13.08 -30.76
C PRO A 70 0.63 -14.54 -30.91
N GLU A 71 0.28 -15.16 -32.03
CA GLU A 71 0.61 -16.54 -32.37
C GLU A 71 2.13 -16.76 -32.41
N MET A 72 2.90 -15.72 -32.74
CA MET A 72 4.36 -15.80 -32.71
C MET A 72 4.87 -16.07 -31.29
N TYR A 73 4.37 -15.33 -30.31
CA TYR A 73 4.74 -15.51 -28.91
C TYR A 73 4.22 -16.85 -28.37
N MET A 74 2.98 -17.22 -28.71
CA MET A 74 2.44 -18.54 -28.33
C MET A 74 3.32 -19.67 -28.84
N ARG A 75 3.82 -19.60 -30.09
CA ARG A 75 4.70 -20.62 -30.66
C ARG A 75 6.05 -20.72 -29.93
N VAL A 76 6.63 -19.60 -29.49
CA VAL A 76 7.87 -19.60 -28.70
C VAL A 76 7.67 -20.23 -27.33
N PHE A 77 6.52 -19.98 -26.70
CA PHE A 77 6.21 -20.49 -25.36
C PHE A 77 5.62 -21.91 -25.36
N ASP A 78 5.13 -22.40 -26.51
CA ASP A 78 4.66 -23.78 -26.64
C ASP A 78 5.83 -24.76 -26.39
N GLN A 79 5.57 -25.72 -25.53
CA GLN A 79 6.52 -26.74 -25.12
C GLN A 79 6.79 -27.78 -26.20
N LYS A 80 5.92 -27.85 -27.23
CA LYS A 80 6.16 -28.71 -28.40
C LYS A 80 7.32 -28.22 -29.25
N HIS A 81 7.66 -26.92 -29.20
CA HIS A 81 8.70 -26.30 -29.99
C HIS A 81 9.98 -26.11 -29.18
N VAL A 82 10.67 -27.21 -28.91
CA VAL A 82 11.93 -27.24 -28.13
C VAL A 82 13.01 -26.40 -28.80
N GLU A 83 12.97 -26.29 -30.14
CA GLU A 83 13.87 -25.48 -30.93
C GLU A 83 13.84 -23.99 -30.59
N TYR A 84 12.80 -23.47 -29.93
CA TYR A 84 12.72 -22.05 -29.55
C TYR A 84 12.96 -21.78 -28.06
N GLU A 85 13.36 -22.80 -27.29
CA GLU A 85 13.61 -22.66 -25.85
C GLU A 85 14.66 -21.57 -25.55
N TYR A 86 15.73 -21.47 -26.34
CA TYR A 86 16.77 -20.46 -26.16
C TYR A 86 16.29 -19.02 -26.39
N ALA A 87 15.19 -18.84 -27.14
CA ALA A 87 14.64 -17.52 -27.45
C ALA A 87 13.71 -17.02 -26.33
N ARG A 88 13.18 -17.92 -25.47
CA ARG A 88 12.22 -17.56 -24.42
C ARG A 88 12.71 -16.43 -23.50
N PRO A 89 13.94 -16.44 -22.95
CA PRO A 89 14.39 -15.34 -22.09
C PRO A 89 14.37 -13.98 -22.80
N ILE A 90 14.78 -13.95 -24.08
CA ILE A 90 14.83 -12.73 -24.89
C ILE A 90 13.41 -12.24 -25.17
N VAL A 91 12.50 -13.15 -25.52
CA VAL A 91 11.12 -12.82 -25.84
C VAL A 91 10.35 -12.34 -24.61
N ILE A 92 10.60 -12.93 -23.43
CA ILE A 92 10.05 -12.46 -22.15
C ILE A 92 10.50 -11.03 -21.86
N HIS A 93 11.79 -10.75 -22.06
CA HIS A 93 12.34 -9.41 -21.85
C HIS A 93 11.74 -8.38 -22.82
N ILE A 94 11.58 -8.75 -24.09
CA ILE A 94 10.91 -7.90 -25.10
C ILE A 94 9.47 -7.62 -24.67
N LEU A 95 8.71 -8.64 -24.24
CA LEU A 95 7.34 -8.44 -23.77
C LEU A 95 7.28 -7.52 -22.54
N ALA A 96 8.24 -7.63 -21.61
CA ALA A 96 8.34 -6.74 -20.45
C ALA A 96 8.59 -5.28 -20.87
N TYR A 97 9.41 -5.06 -21.89
CA TYR A 97 9.58 -3.74 -22.49
C TYR A 97 8.30 -3.25 -23.18
N VAL A 98 7.63 -4.10 -23.95
CA VAL A 98 6.39 -3.76 -24.67
C VAL A 98 5.33 -3.26 -23.70
N VAL A 99 5.11 -3.95 -22.58
CA VAL A 99 4.07 -3.54 -21.63
C VAL A 99 4.37 -2.23 -20.90
N GLN A 100 5.63 -1.80 -20.87
CA GLN A 100 6.05 -0.53 -20.27
C GLN A 100 5.88 0.66 -21.22
N CYS A 101 5.88 0.43 -22.54
CA CYS A 101 5.87 1.51 -23.54
C CYS A 101 4.58 1.59 -24.38
N THR A 102 3.67 0.62 -24.27
CA THR A 102 2.44 0.56 -25.08
C THR A 102 1.16 0.87 -24.30
N SER A 103 0.04 1.00 -25.00
CA SER A 103 -1.28 1.28 -24.43
C SER A 103 -2.04 0.01 -24.02
N PRO A 104 -3.07 0.15 -23.16
CA PRO A 104 -3.94 -0.97 -22.79
C PRO A 104 -4.59 -1.70 -23.98
N GLU A 105 -4.83 -1.00 -25.11
CA GLU A 105 -5.37 -1.60 -26.33
C GLU A 105 -4.43 -2.67 -26.90
N VAL A 106 -3.13 -2.38 -26.93
CA VAL A 106 -2.10 -3.34 -27.37
C VAL A 106 -1.98 -4.50 -26.39
N HIS A 107 -2.07 -4.22 -25.08
CA HIS A 107 -2.01 -5.26 -24.04
C HIS A 107 -3.14 -6.28 -24.19
N ARG A 108 -4.38 -5.83 -24.49
CA ARG A 108 -5.53 -6.72 -24.71
C ARG A 108 -5.29 -7.71 -25.85
N LYS A 109 -4.57 -7.29 -26.91
CA LYS A 109 -4.21 -8.16 -28.04
C LYS A 109 -3.33 -9.33 -27.60
N PHE A 110 -2.38 -9.10 -26.70
CA PHE A 110 -1.41 -10.10 -26.25
C PHE A 110 -1.84 -10.91 -25.04
N LYS A 111 -2.93 -10.53 -24.38
CA LYS A 111 -3.48 -11.24 -23.22
C LYS A 111 -3.63 -12.77 -23.42
N PRO A 112 -4.04 -13.31 -24.59
CA PRO A 112 -4.09 -14.76 -24.81
C PRO A 112 -2.76 -15.50 -24.63
N VAL A 113 -1.62 -14.80 -24.74
CA VAL A 113 -0.26 -15.35 -24.57
C VAL A 113 0.07 -15.60 -23.08
N MET A 114 -0.64 -14.94 -22.17
CA MET A 114 -0.31 -14.87 -20.74
C MET A 114 -0.09 -16.25 -20.10
N GLN A 115 -1.00 -17.20 -20.32
CA GLN A 115 -0.88 -18.52 -19.70
C GLN A 115 0.30 -19.31 -20.28
N SER A 116 0.54 -19.24 -21.59
CA SER A 116 1.68 -19.91 -22.22
C SER A 116 3.00 -19.38 -21.68
N LEU A 117 3.10 -18.07 -21.45
CA LEU A 117 4.24 -17.44 -20.79
C LEU A 117 4.46 -18.02 -19.38
N VAL A 118 3.41 -18.08 -18.55
CA VAL A 118 3.50 -18.62 -17.18
C VAL A 118 3.91 -20.10 -17.18
N ASP A 119 3.28 -20.91 -18.04
CA ASP A 119 3.57 -22.34 -18.17
C ASP A 119 5.02 -22.58 -18.65
N SER A 120 5.57 -21.67 -19.46
CA SER A 120 6.96 -21.72 -19.91
C SER A 120 7.98 -21.59 -18.78
N LEU A 121 7.58 -20.98 -17.65
CA LEU A 121 8.40 -20.82 -16.44
C LEU A 121 8.16 -21.90 -15.39
N SER A 122 7.27 -22.87 -15.65
CA SER A 122 6.99 -23.94 -14.68
C SER A 122 8.23 -24.81 -14.43
N PRO A 123 8.67 -24.99 -13.17
CA PRO A 123 9.85 -25.83 -12.85
C PRO A 123 9.71 -27.29 -13.28
N ARG A 124 8.46 -27.78 -13.45
CA ARG A 124 8.20 -29.16 -13.91
C ARG A 124 8.37 -29.33 -15.41
N ILE A 125 8.25 -28.25 -16.16
CA ILE A 125 8.11 -28.26 -17.61
C ILE A 125 9.34 -27.63 -18.27
N CYS A 126 9.84 -26.54 -17.70
CA CYS A 126 10.99 -25.81 -18.19
C CYS A 126 12.29 -26.60 -17.96
N LYS A 127 12.94 -27.02 -19.04
CA LYS A 127 14.22 -27.75 -19.00
C LYS A 127 15.45 -26.85 -19.14
N ILE A 128 15.25 -25.60 -19.55
CA ILE A 128 16.34 -24.62 -19.65
C ILE A 128 16.69 -23.99 -18.31
N GLN A 129 17.92 -23.52 -18.21
CA GLN A 129 18.36 -22.70 -17.08
C GLN A 129 17.61 -21.37 -17.10
N GLN A 130 16.65 -21.24 -16.19
CA GLN A 130 15.93 -19.99 -15.95
C GLN A 130 16.86 -18.99 -15.27
N THR A 131 16.73 -17.71 -15.63
CA THR A 131 17.41 -16.62 -14.93
C THR A 131 16.43 -15.90 -14.00
N SER A 132 16.95 -15.29 -12.93
CA SER A 132 16.14 -14.50 -12.00
C SER A 132 15.38 -13.36 -12.70
N LEU A 133 16.00 -12.74 -13.73
CA LEU A 133 15.40 -11.67 -14.51
C LEU A 133 14.14 -12.12 -15.27
N MET A 134 14.10 -13.36 -15.78
CA MET A 134 12.92 -13.88 -16.48
C MET A 134 11.67 -13.84 -15.59
N HIS A 135 11.82 -14.06 -14.29
CA HIS A 135 10.70 -14.02 -13.35
C HIS A 135 10.20 -12.59 -13.11
N THR A 136 11.10 -11.61 -12.99
CA THR A 136 10.74 -10.20 -12.83
C THR A 136 10.08 -9.63 -14.09
N ASP A 137 10.64 -9.95 -15.26
CA ASP A 137 10.09 -9.54 -16.55
C ASP A 137 8.70 -10.19 -16.77
N ALA A 138 8.57 -11.49 -16.51
CA ALA A 138 7.28 -12.17 -16.59
C ALA A 138 6.27 -11.62 -15.57
N ALA A 139 6.68 -11.28 -14.35
CA ALA A 139 5.81 -10.64 -13.37
C ALA A 139 5.28 -9.31 -13.89
N THR A 140 6.15 -8.49 -14.49
CA THR A 140 5.76 -7.21 -15.10
C THR A 140 4.72 -7.40 -16.20
N VAL A 141 4.94 -8.38 -17.10
CA VAL A 141 4.02 -8.71 -18.20
C VAL A 141 2.68 -9.22 -17.70
N VAL A 142 2.70 -10.30 -16.91
CA VAL A 142 1.49 -10.97 -16.41
C VAL A 142 0.67 -10.03 -15.56
N CYS A 143 1.29 -9.26 -14.66
CA CYS A 143 0.55 -8.31 -13.86
C CYS A 143 -0.04 -7.17 -14.70
N THR A 144 0.62 -6.73 -15.76
CA THR A 144 0.05 -5.69 -16.64
C THR A 144 -1.17 -6.21 -17.41
N TRP A 145 -1.17 -7.49 -17.81
CA TRP A 145 -2.27 -8.10 -18.58
C TRP A 145 -3.41 -8.65 -17.72
N ALA A 146 -3.13 -9.00 -16.46
CA ALA A 146 -4.13 -9.50 -15.52
C ALA A 146 -4.94 -8.35 -14.94
N ASP A 147 -6.06 -8.03 -15.57
CA ASP A 147 -6.93 -6.90 -15.25
C ASP A 147 -8.42 -7.29 -15.11
N SER A 148 -8.76 -8.57 -15.27
CA SER A 148 -10.14 -9.05 -15.29
C SER A 148 -10.34 -10.32 -14.46
N ARG A 149 -11.61 -10.64 -14.21
CA ARG A 149 -12.01 -11.84 -13.47
C ARG A 149 -11.50 -13.11 -14.15
N GLY A 150 -10.84 -13.97 -13.39
CA GLY A 150 -10.28 -15.25 -13.85
C GLY A 150 -8.80 -15.20 -14.22
N ASP A 151 -8.21 -14.01 -14.31
CA ASP A 151 -6.78 -13.85 -14.61
C ASP A 151 -5.86 -14.16 -13.42
N GLY A 152 -6.38 -14.16 -12.18
CA GLY A 152 -5.57 -14.37 -10.98
C GLY A 152 -4.89 -15.73 -10.97
N LYS A 153 -5.45 -16.75 -11.62
CA LYS A 153 -4.78 -18.05 -11.82
C LYS A 153 -3.37 -17.90 -12.39
N ALA A 154 -3.19 -17.07 -13.42
CA ALA A 154 -1.88 -16.86 -14.04
C ALA A 154 -0.90 -16.19 -13.07
N VAL A 155 -1.40 -15.25 -12.24
CA VAL A 155 -0.62 -14.59 -11.18
C VAL A 155 -0.21 -15.59 -10.09
N TYR A 156 -1.14 -16.42 -9.60
CA TYR A 156 -0.86 -17.43 -8.57
C TYR A 156 0.10 -18.52 -9.05
N ASP A 157 -0.08 -19.00 -10.29
CA ASP A 157 0.83 -19.99 -10.90
C ASP A 157 2.24 -19.39 -11.05
N LEU A 158 2.36 -18.14 -11.50
CA LEU A 158 3.64 -17.45 -11.61
C LEU A 158 4.30 -17.17 -10.26
N LEU A 159 3.53 -16.81 -9.22
CA LEU A 159 4.02 -16.72 -7.84
C LEU A 159 4.62 -18.04 -7.37
N ARG A 160 3.95 -19.16 -7.63
CA ARG A 160 4.43 -20.50 -7.28
C ARG A 160 5.72 -20.85 -8.03
N HIS A 161 5.79 -20.55 -9.33
CA HIS A 161 6.98 -20.81 -10.14
C HIS A 161 8.17 -19.97 -9.69
N THR A 162 7.94 -18.69 -9.44
CA THR A 162 8.93 -17.72 -8.95
C THR A 162 9.47 -18.14 -7.58
N THR A 163 8.60 -18.41 -6.62
CA THR A 163 9.03 -18.84 -5.28
C THR A 163 9.77 -20.17 -5.29
N ALA A 164 9.38 -21.12 -6.15
CA ALA A 164 10.10 -22.38 -6.32
C ALA A 164 11.50 -22.18 -6.92
N HIS A 165 11.63 -21.33 -7.94
CA HIS A 165 12.91 -21.00 -8.58
C HIS A 165 13.91 -20.43 -7.55
N PHE A 166 13.50 -19.39 -6.83
CA PHE A 166 14.36 -18.71 -5.87
C PHE A 166 14.67 -19.55 -4.62
N ASN A 167 13.76 -20.42 -4.18
CA ASN A 167 14.06 -21.40 -3.12
C ASN A 167 15.11 -22.44 -3.56
N GLY A 168 15.18 -22.75 -4.85
CA GLY A 168 16.25 -23.58 -5.43
C GLY A 168 17.64 -22.94 -5.35
N GLN A 169 17.72 -21.60 -5.29
CA GLN A 169 18.98 -20.84 -5.22
C GLN A 169 19.55 -20.83 -3.78
N LYS A 170 20.15 -21.95 -3.36
CA LYS A 170 20.64 -22.14 -1.99
C LYS A 170 21.80 -21.20 -1.61
N GLN A 171 22.76 -20.95 -2.50
CA GLN A 171 24.01 -20.22 -2.19
C GLN A 171 24.17 -18.86 -2.88
N MET A 172 23.47 -18.63 -3.99
CA MET A 172 23.58 -17.42 -4.81
C MET A 172 22.17 -16.88 -5.09
N LEU A 173 21.47 -16.43 -4.03
CA LEU A 173 20.15 -15.85 -4.20
C LEU A 173 20.29 -14.48 -4.84
N ASP A 174 19.61 -14.28 -5.96
CA ASP A 174 19.42 -12.95 -6.51
C ASP A 174 18.28 -12.23 -5.76
N VAL A 175 18.65 -11.63 -4.64
CA VAL A 175 17.70 -11.05 -3.67
C VAL A 175 16.87 -9.93 -4.29
N GLY A 176 17.50 -9.06 -5.08
CA GLY A 176 16.81 -7.95 -5.72
C GLY A 176 15.73 -8.42 -6.67
N GLN A 177 16.06 -9.38 -7.55
CA GLN A 177 15.08 -9.93 -8.49
C GLN A 177 13.95 -10.68 -7.78
N PHE A 178 14.27 -11.46 -6.74
CA PHE A 178 13.25 -12.15 -5.95
C PHE A 178 12.24 -11.15 -5.33
N LEU A 179 12.76 -10.13 -4.64
CA LEU A 179 11.92 -9.16 -3.94
C LEU A 179 11.10 -8.31 -4.93
N MET A 180 11.68 -7.90 -6.06
CA MET A 180 10.98 -7.14 -7.10
C MET A 180 9.84 -7.95 -7.73
N ALA A 181 10.14 -9.15 -8.22
CA ALA A 181 9.14 -10.01 -8.84
C ALA A 181 7.98 -10.33 -7.86
N THR A 182 8.34 -10.67 -6.62
CA THR A 182 7.36 -10.99 -5.57
C THR A 182 6.47 -9.79 -5.23
N ASN A 183 7.06 -8.60 -5.08
CA ASN A 183 6.28 -7.39 -4.79
C ASN A 183 5.28 -7.07 -5.91
N ILE A 184 5.72 -7.11 -7.18
CA ILE A 184 4.85 -6.86 -8.35
C ILE A 184 3.66 -7.83 -8.36
N LEU A 185 3.92 -9.12 -8.15
CA LEU A 185 2.90 -10.16 -8.16
C LEU A 185 1.91 -10.02 -6.99
N ILE A 186 2.41 -9.79 -5.77
CA ILE A 186 1.58 -9.61 -4.58
C ILE A 186 0.66 -8.40 -4.72
N LEU A 187 1.19 -7.26 -5.20
CA LEU A 187 0.38 -6.06 -5.43
C LEU A 187 -0.76 -6.34 -6.41
N ARG A 188 -0.51 -7.16 -7.45
CA ARG A 188 -1.54 -7.57 -8.39
C ARG A 188 -2.60 -8.46 -7.77
N VAL A 189 -2.24 -9.31 -6.81
CA VAL A 189 -3.22 -10.13 -6.08
C VAL A 189 -4.24 -9.25 -5.35
N PHE A 190 -3.83 -8.14 -4.73
CA PHE A 190 -4.78 -7.22 -4.08
C PHE A 190 -5.80 -6.63 -5.04
N PHE A 191 -5.38 -6.36 -6.28
CA PHE A 191 -6.25 -5.80 -7.30
C PHE A 191 -7.24 -6.84 -7.83
N LEU A 192 -6.81 -8.10 -7.97
CA LEU A 192 -7.63 -9.15 -8.57
C LEU A 192 -8.52 -9.87 -7.57
N ALA A 193 -8.09 -10.04 -6.31
CA ALA A 193 -8.83 -10.81 -5.31
C ALA A 193 -10.30 -10.36 -5.14
N PRO A 194 -10.64 -9.05 -5.13
CA PRO A 194 -12.04 -8.60 -5.08
C PRO A 194 -12.87 -8.93 -6.32
N LEU A 195 -12.23 -9.16 -7.47
CA LEU A 195 -12.89 -9.50 -8.74
C LEU A 195 -13.14 -11.01 -8.89
N GLU A 196 -12.44 -11.81 -8.09
CA GLU A 196 -12.42 -13.26 -8.18
C GLU A 196 -13.42 -13.93 -7.22
N ASN A 197 -13.73 -15.19 -7.48
CA ASN A 197 -14.45 -15.98 -6.48
C ASN A 197 -13.50 -16.28 -5.31
N PRO A 198 -13.98 -16.31 -4.05
CA PRO A 198 -13.13 -16.71 -2.92
C PRO A 198 -12.44 -18.06 -3.14
N ASP A 199 -13.12 -19.02 -3.77
CA ASP A 199 -12.59 -20.35 -4.07
C ASP A 199 -11.53 -20.38 -5.18
N SER A 200 -11.38 -19.30 -5.96
CA SER A 200 -10.33 -19.20 -6.99
C SER A 200 -8.98 -18.72 -6.47
N PHE A 201 -8.93 -18.26 -5.22
CA PHE A 201 -7.67 -17.89 -4.58
C PHE A 201 -6.82 -19.14 -4.31
N ASP A 202 -5.79 -19.38 -5.13
CA ASP A 202 -4.87 -20.50 -4.92
C ASP A 202 -3.75 -20.05 -3.99
N ASN A 203 -3.77 -20.45 -2.71
CA ASN A 203 -2.70 -20.19 -1.75
C ASN A 203 -1.64 -21.31 -1.68
N ARG A 204 -1.66 -22.29 -2.62
CA ARG A 204 -0.83 -23.48 -2.47
C ARG A 204 0.64 -23.16 -2.65
N CYS A 205 1.37 -23.31 -1.53
CA CYS A 205 2.82 -23.34 -1.39
C CYS A 205 3.56 -22.01 -1.59
N TRP A 206 3.09 -21.07 -2.42
CA TRP A 206 3.81 -19.81 -2.63
C TRP A 206 3.90 -18.93 -1.36
N PRO A 207 2.91 -18.88 -0.43
CA PRO A 207 3.08 -18.11 0.81
C PRO A 207 4.20 -18.67 1.70
N ILE A 208 4.31 -20.01 1.76
CA ILE A 208 5.39 -20.72 2.46
C ILE A 208 6.73 -20.49 1.76
N GLY A 209 6.73 -20.48 0.42
CA GLY A 209 7.91 -20.21 -0.39
C GLY A 209 8.48 -18.81 -0.15
N ILE A 210 7.63 -17.78 -0.07
CA ILE A 210 8.03 -16.41 0.28
C ILE A 210 8.57 -16.37 1.71
N LEU A 211 7.85 -16.97 2.66
CA LEU A 211 8.26 -17.02 4.06
C LEU A 211 9.67 -17.61 4.21
N SER A 212 9.93 -18.75 3.56
CA SER A 212 11.23 -19.43 3.61
C SER A 212 12.37 -18.53 3.14
N ILE A 213 12.16 -17.76 2.05
CA ILE A 213 13.18 -16.88 1.50
C ILE A 213 13.36 -15.64 2.38
N VAL A 214 12.27 -14.97 2.74
CA VAL A 214 12.31 -13.75 3.57
C VAL A 214 12.90 -14.03 4.94
N ARG A 215 12.60 -15.19 5.55
CA ARG A 215 13.25 -15.63 6.80
C ARG A 215 14.77 -15.70 6.65
N ARG A 216 15.29 -16.28 5.56
CA ARG A 216 16.74 -16.31 5.30
C ARG A 216 17.29 -14.89 5.17
N LEU A 217 16.58 -13.99 4.48
CA LEU A 217 17.01 -12.60 4.28
C LEU A 217 17.09 -11.82 5.60
N LEU A 218 16.12 -11.98 6.50
CA LEU A 218 16.14 -11.31 7.82
C LEU A 218 17.30 -11.77 8.70
N GLN A 219 17.85 -12.97 8.45
CA GLN A 219 18.97 -13.53 9.19
C GLN A 219 20.33 -13.21 8.55
N GLU A 220 20.36 -12.62 7.35
CA GLU A 220 21.60 -12.19 6.72
C GLU A 220 22.22 -10.99 7.44
N LYS A 221 23.54 -10.87 7.31
CA LYS A 221 24.27 -9.76 7.93
C LYS A 221 23.91 -8.43 7.26
N VAL A 222 23.71 -7.39 8.06
CA VAL A 222 23.25 -6.06 7.61
C VAL A 222 24.15 -5.48 6.51
N GLU A 223 25.46 -5.73 6.55
CA GLU A 223 26.41 -5.20 5.57
C GLU A 223 26.23 -5.79 4.17
N LYS A 224 25.51 -6.91 4.04
CA LYS A 224 25.17 -7.51 2.75
C LYS A 224 23.83 -7.01 2.21
N PHE A 225 23.13 -6.15 2.95
CA PHE A 225 21.77 -5.75 2.66
C PHE A 225 21.65 -4.23 2.56
N THR A 226 21.58 -3.74 1.33
CA THR A 226 21.40 -2.30 1.04
C THR A 226 20.08 -1.79 1.60
N LYS A 227 19.98 -0.48 1.85
CA LYS A 227 18.75 0.17 2.35
C LYS A 227 17.55 -0.10 1.43
N GLU A 228 17.75 -0.09 0.12
CA GLU A 228 16.73 -0.29 -0.91
C GLU A 228 16.16 -1.72 -0.86
N LEU A 229 17.04 -2.73 -0.75
CA LEU A 229 16.61 -4.12 -0.58
C LEU A 229 15.89 -4.33 0.76
N ARG A 230 16.31 -3.64 1.83
CA ARG A 230 15.63 -3.67 3.13
C ARG A 230 14.24 -3.11 3.07
N HIS A 231 14.09 -1.97 2.42
CA HIS A 231 12.80 -1.37 2.15
C HIS A 231 11.90 -2.34 1.36
N LEU A 232 12.40 -2.91 0.26
CA LEU A 232 11.61 -3.81 -0.58
C LEU A 232 11.25 -5.13 0.13
N MET A 233 12.12 -5.64 1.00
CA MET A 233 11.80 -6.81 1.83
C MET A 233 10.68 -6.51 2.81
N TRP A 234 10.70 -5.34 3.46
CA TRP A 234 9.61 -4.94 4.34
C TRP A 234 8.32 -4.67 3.57
N GLU A 235 8.38 -4.14 2.36
CA GLU A 235 7.21 -4.04 1.46
C GLU A 235 6.58 -5.42 1.20
N VAL A 236 7.42 -6.42 0.91
CA VAL A 236 6.96 -7.81 0.74
C VAL A 236 6.34 -8.36 2.03
N ILE A 237 6.98 -8.16 3.20
CA ILE A 237 6.44 -8.60 4.50
C ILE A 237 5.09 -7.94 4.78
N SER A 238 5.02 -6.60 4.69
CA SER A 238 3.80 -5.83 4.94
C SER A 238 2.68 -6.16 3.96
N SER A 239 3.02 -6.54 2.73
CA SER A 239 2.01 -6.97 1.77
C SER A 239 1.55 -8.40 2.07
N MET A 240 2.46 -9.30 2.46
CA MET A 240 2.08 -10.65 2.88
C MET A 240 1.21 -10.66 4.14
N THR A 241 1.44 -9.78 5.10
CA THR A 241 0.57 -9.64 6.29
C THR A 241 -0.85 -9.20 5.91
N ARG A 242 -1.02 -8.43 4.84
CA ARG A 242 -2.34 -8.02 4.35
C ARG A 242 -3.05 -9.11 3.54
N ILE A 243 -2.32 -9.98 2.80
CA ILE A 243 -2.93 -11.11 2.09
C ILE A 243 -3.21 -12.29 3.02
N GLY A 244 -2.17 -12.76 3.71
CA GLY A 244 -2.25 -13.97 4.52
C GLY A 244 -2.79 -13.73 5.93
N GLY A 245 -2.92 -12.48 6.35
CA GLY A 245 -3.28 -12.13 7.72
C GLY A 245 -2.29 -12.71 8.72
N ILE A 246 -2.74 -12.87 9.96
CA ILE A 246 -1.92 -13.49 11.00
C ILE A 246 -1.62 -14.96 10.71
N THR A 247 -2.49 -15.64 9.93
CA THR A 247 -2.34 -17.06 9.62
C THR A 247 -1.08 -17.39 8.83
N TRP A 248 -0.52 -16.41 8.09
CA TRP A 248 0.76 -16.59 7.41
C TRP A 248 1.91 -16.87 8.39
N PHE A 249 1.85 -16.28 9.58
CA PHE A 249 2.83 -16.52 10.63
C PHE A 249 2.64 -17.87 11.33
N ASN A 250 1.48 -18.52 11.21
CA ASN A 250 1.25 -19.85 11.78
C ASN A 250 2.12 -20.93 11.12
N TYR A 251 2.58 -20.70 9.87
CA TYR A 251 3.54 -21.59 9.22
C TYR A 251 4.91 -21.60 9.91
N ASP A 252 5.29 -20.50 10.59
CA ASP A 252 6.57 -20.36 11.27
C ASP A 252 6.52 -19.31 12.38
N LYS A 253 6.31 -19.78 13.61
CA LYS A 253 6.22 -18.92 14.81
C LYS A 253 7.56 -18.26 15.16
N THR A 254 8.69 -18.87 14.82
CA THR A 254 10.01 -18.26 15.06
C THR A 254 10.21 -17.07 14.12
N PHE A 255 9.77 -17.20 12.87
CA PHE A 255 9.73 -16.08 11.93
C PHE A 255 8.82 -14.96 12.45
N ALA A 256 7.64 -15.29 12.99
CA ALA A 256 6.75 -14.31 13.58
C ALA A 256 7.42 -13.49 14.69
N LYS A 257 8.16 -14.14 15.60
CA LYS A 257 8.93 -13.46 16.65
C LYS A 257 10.00 -12.53 16.07
N LEU A 258 10.76 -13.03 15.10
CA LEU A 258 11.81 -12.25 14.45
C LEU A 258 11.26 -11.00 13.76
N VAL A 259 10.14 -11.15 13.04
CA VAL A 259 9.50 -10.03 12.34
C VAL A 259 9.05 -8.95 13.32
N ILE A 260 8.33 -9.27 14.40
CA ILE A 260 7.87 -8.23 15.32
C ILE A 260 9.02 -7.54 16.06
N GLN A 261 10.07 -8.29 16.43
CA GLN A 261 11.27 -7.71 17.07
C GLN A 261 12.03 -6.78 16.13
N MET A 262 12.21 -7.16 14.87
CA MET A 262 12.84 -6.28 13.90
C MET A 262 11.94 -5.10 13.55
N ASN A 263 10.62 -5.30 13.46
CA ASN A 263 9.65 -4.24 13.20
C ASN A 263 9.67 -3.17 14.30
N HIS A 264 9.82 -3.58 15.57
CA HIS A 264 10.02 -2.64 16.68
C HIS A 264 11.22 -1.72 16.45
N VAL A 265 12.36 -2.28 16.04
CA VAL A 265 13.57 -1.48 15.76
C VAL A 265 13.34 -0.53 14.59
N GLU A 266 12.69 -0.98 13.52
CA GLU A 266 12.41 -0.12 12.36
C GLU A 266 11.41 1.01 12.68
N LEU A 267 10.42 0.74 13.53
CA LEU A 267 9.51 1.78 14.07
C LEU A 267 10.29 2.84 14.83
N GLN A 268 11.20 2.43 15.70
CA GLN A 268 12.06 3.34 16.45
C GLN A 268 12.96 4.16 15.52
N MET A 269 13.57 3.52 14.52
CA MET A 269 14.39 4.22 13.53
C MET A 269 13.59 5.23 12.71
N SER A 270 12.34 4.91 12.36
CA SER A 270 11.46 5.81 11.59
C SER A 270 11.07 7.08 12.35
N LEU A 271 11.07 7.00 13.69
CA LEU A 271 10.71 8.10 14.60
C LEU A 271 11.91 8.70 15.35
N HIS A 272 13.13 8.23 15.07
CA HIS A 272 14.33 8.56 15.86
C HIS A 272 14.72 10.05 15.75
N ASP A 273 14.65 10.59 14.54
CA ASP A 273 14.99 11.98 14.25
C ASP A 273 13.74 12.76 13.85
N VAL A 274 13.32 13.67 14.72
CA VAL A 274 12.11 14.48 14.54
C VAL A 274 12.25 15.46 13.36
N ASP A 275 13.47 15.87 13.03
CA ASP A 275 13.74 16.76 11.90
C ASP A 275 13.74 16.00 10.55
N SER A 276 13.81 14.67 10.59
CA SER A 276 13.92 13.80 9.41
C SER A 276 13.13 12.49 9.55
N LEU A 277 11.84 12.60 9.89
CA LEU A 277 10.94 11.45 10.07
C LEU A 277 10.73 10.64 8.77
N ASP A 278 10.86 9.32 8.84
CA ASP A 278 10.53 8.40 7.74
C ASP A 278 9.05 8.00 7.81
N VAL A 279 8.17 8.87 7.31
CA VAL A 279 6.71 8.67 7.33
C VAL A 279 6.30 7.39 6.60
N VAL A 280 6.89 7.12 5.42
CA VAL A 280 6.54 5.95 4.61
C VAL A 280 6.99 4.66 5.29
N GLY A 281 8.20 4.65 5.86
CA GLY A 281 8.69 3.55 6.69
C GLY A 281 7.76 3.30 7.87
N PHE A 282 7.46 4.35 8.64
CA PHE A 282 6.60 4.24 9.82
C PHE A 282 5.23 3.62 9.50
N ILE A 283 4.52 4.10 8.48
CA ILE A 283 3.19 3.59 8.12
C ILE A 283 3.24 2.08 7.79
N ARG A 284 4.27 1.66 7.04
CA ARG A 284 4.46 0.24 6.72
C ARG A 284 4.67 -0.61 7.98
N HIS A 285 5.51 -0.14 8.89
CA HIS A 285 5.81 -0.88 10.11
C HIS A 285 4.67 -0.85 11.13
N LEU A 286 3.91 0.24 11.17
CA LEU A 286 2.70 0.36 11.97
C LEU A 286 1.66 -0.68 11.52
N ARG A 287 1.51 -0.89 10.21
CA ARG A 287 0.59 -1.90 9.68
C ARG A 287 0.93 -3.32 10.14
N VAL A 288 2.22 -3.65 10.21
CA VAL A 288 2.66 -4.94 10.76
C VAL A 288 2.30 -5.01 12.25
N LEU A 289 2.57 -3.94 13.02
CA LEU A 289 2.25 -3.88 14.45
C LEU A 289 0.73 -4.01 14.71
N GLU A 290 -0.12 -3.35 13.93
CA GLU A 290 -1.58 -3.47 13.98
C GLU A 290 -2.03 -4.92 13.83
N LEU A 291 -1.45 -5.66 12.88
CA LEU A 291 -1.80 -7.07 12.69
C LEU A 291 -1.50 -7.91 13.94
N TYR A 292 -0.32 -7.73 14.54
CA TYR A 292 0.02 -8.43 15.78
C TYR A 292 -0.86 -8.00 16.95
N THR A 293 -1.22 -6.71 17.02
CA THR A 293 -2.08 -6.18 18.08
C THR A 293 -3.48 -6.80 17.98
N ASN A 294 -4.08 -6.81 16.78
CA ASN A 294 -5.36 -7.50 16.53
C ASN A 294 -5.31 -8.97 16.96
N ALA A 295 -4.26 -9.70 16.55
CA ALA A 295 -4.14 -11.11 16.90
C ALA A 295 -4.02 -11.39 18.40
N ILE A 296 -3.41 -10.47 19.16
CA ILE A 296 -3.37 -10.56 20.63
C ILE A 296 -4.78 -10.35 21.19
N CYS A 297 -5.48 -9.31 20.76
CA CYS A 297 -6.83 -8.98 21.24
C CYS A 297 -7.86 -10.07 20.88
N ASP A 298 -7.76 -10.66 19.70
CA ASP A 298 -8.66 -11.74 19.26
C ASP A 298 -8.30 -13.10 19.87
N SER A 299 -7.26 -13.16 20.71
CA SER A 299 -6.68 -14.41 21.23
C SER A 299 -6.30 -15.41 20.13
N GLU A 300 -6.03 -14.93 18.91
CA GLU A 300 -5.45 -15.69 17.80
C GLU A 300 -3.95 -15.90 18.07
N MET A 301 -3.68 -16.62 19.15
CA MET A 301 -2.37 -16.71 19.77
C MET A 301 -1.49 -17.76 19.10
N PHE A 302 -0.19 -17.45 19.02
CA PHE A 302 0.87 -18.31 18.51
C PHE A 302 1.25 -19.47 19.46
N GLY A 303 0.33 -20.04 20.24
CA GLY A 303 0.61 -21.08 21.24
C GLY A 303 1.71 -20.72 22.26
N GLU A 304 2.03 -21.64 23.19
CA GLU A 304 2.84 -21.36 24.39
C GLU A 304 4.20 -20.69 24.14
N GLU A 305 4.95 -21.10 23.11
CA GLU A 305 6.28 -20.53 22.85
C GLU A 305 6.25 -19.05 22.43
N GLY A 306 5.14 -18.54 21.87
CA GLY A 306 5.00 -17.16 21.40
C GLY A 306 4.47 -16.16 22.44
N MET A 307 3.94 -16.66 23.55
CA MET A 307 3.07 -15.92 24.48
C MET A 307 3.78 -14.78 25.23
N GLU A 308 5.10 -14.83 25.37
CA GLU A 308 5.83 -13.79 26.13
C GLU A 308 6.44 -12.73 25.23
N ILE A 309 7.22 -13.14 24.22
CA ILE A 309 8.01 -12.20 23.41
C ILE A 309 7.12 -11.30 22.56
N ILE A 310 6.10 -11.87 21.90
CA ILE A 310 5.28 -11.12 20.94
C ILE A 310 4.46 -10.06 21.68
N PRO A 311 3.64 -10.38 22.71
CA PRO A 311 2.89 -9.37 23.45
C PRO A 311 3.79 -8.32 24.12
N HIS A 312 4.94 -8.73 24.65
CA HIS A 312 5.90 -7.80 25.23
C HIS A 312 6.45 -6.81 24.20
N THR A 313 6.86 -7.29 23.03
CA THR A 313 7.41 -6.45 21.95
C THR A 313 6.34 -5.53 21.36
N VAL A 314 5.10 -6.02 21.21
CA VAL A 314 3.96 -5.18 20.81
C VAL A 314 3.73 -4.09 21.84
N GLY A 315 3.68 -4.44 23.12
CA GLY A 315 3.52 -3.49 24.22
C GLY A 315 4.62 -2.42 24.26
N ASP A 316 5.88 -2.81 24.05
CA ASP A 316 7.01 -1.86 24.00
C ASP A 316 6.97 -0.95 22.77
N SER A 317 6.56 -1.48 21.61
CA SER A 317 6.35 -0.69 20.39
C SER A 317 5.23 0.32 20.57
N THR A 318 4.09 -0.12 21.11
CA THR A 318 2.95 0.74 21.43
C THR A 318 3.34 1.82 22.42
N ARG A 319 4.02 1.46 23.51
CA ARG A 319 4.51 2.44 24.50
C ARG A 319 5.41 3.47 23.84
N TYR A 320 6.38 3.03 23.02
CA TYR A 320 7.29 3.93 22.32
C TYR A 320 6.55 4.93 21.42
N ILE A 321 5.59 4.49 20.61
CA ILE A 321 4.81 5.37 19.72
C ILE A 321 3.98 6.37 20.55
N MET A 322 3.31 5.91 21.60
CA MET A 322 2.48 6.79 22.45
C MET A 322 3.33 7.81 23.22
N THR A 323 4.49 7.41 23.74
CA THR A 323 5.44 8.31 24.38
C THR A 323 5.97 9.33 23.39
N PHE A 324 6.37 8.91 22.17
CA PHE A 324 6.80 9.82 21.10
C PHE A 324 5.72 10.86 20.77
N TRP A 325 4.48 10.43 20.63
CA TRP A 325 3.37 11.32 20.29
C TRP A 325 3.09 12.36 21.39
N VAL A 326 3.12 11.94 22.65
CA VAL A 326 2.97 12.85 23.80
C VAL A 326 4.18 13.78 23.94
N GLU A 327 5.40 13.29 23.75
CA GLU A 327 6.63 14.09 23.78
C GLU A 327 6.60 15.21 22.74
N THR A 328 6.28 14.87 21.49
CA THR A 328 6.22 15.83 20.38
C THR A 328 5.14 16.88 20.61
N TYR A 329 3.98 16.48 21.14
CA TYR A 329 2.93 17.41 21.57
C TYR A 329 3.39 18.37 22.67
N LEU A 330 4.00 17.85 23.75
CA LEU A 330 4.49 18.68 24.85
C LEU A 330 5.60 19.66 24.41
N GLN A 331 6.41 19.24 23.45
CA GLN A 331 7.46 20.06 22.84
C GLN A 331 6.92 20.99 21.73
N LYS A 332 5.62 20.92 21.40
CA LYS A 332 4.94 21.68 20.34
C LYS A 332 5.56 21.48 18.96
N ILE A 333 6.04 20.27 18.69
CA ILE A 333 6.58 19.89 17.39
C ILE A 333 5.42 19.43 16.51
N ALA A 334 5.25 20.09 15.36
CA ALA A 334 4.24 19.72 14.38
C ALA A 334 4.68 18.47 13.61
N LEU A 335 3.89 17.40 13.71
CA LEU A 335 4.11 16.18 12.94
C LEU A 335 3.50 16.28 11.54
N PRO A 336 4.06 15.59 10.53
CA PRO A 336 3.41 15.45 9.22
C PRO A 336 2.00 14.86 9.35
N VAL A 337 1.04 15.40 8.60
CA VAL A 337 -0.39 15.03 8.67
C VAL A 337 -0.61 13.51 8.55
N GLN A 338 0.04 12.86 7.57
CA GLN A 338 -0.06 11.42 7.38
C GLN A 338 0.43 10.63 8.61
N LEU A 339 1.52 11.06 9.23
CA LEU A 339 2.04 10.43 10.43
C LEU A 339 1.06 10.61 11.61
N SER A 340 0.52 11.83 11.77
CA SER A 340 -0.50 12.13 12.77
C SER A 340 -1.75 11.28 12.61
N ILE A 341 -2.27 11.13 11.38
CA ILE A 341 -3.44 10.29 11.10
C ILE A 341 -3.16 8.83 11.46
N SER A 342 -2.00 8.30 11.08
CA SER A 342 -1.65 6.90 11.38
C SER A 342 -1.49 6.64 12.88
N ILE A 343 -0.81 7.52 13.62
CA ILE A 343 -0.70 7.41 15.08
C ILE A 343 -2.08 7.55 15.73
N PHE A 344 -2.90 8.49 15.27
CA PHE A 344 -4.24 8.75 15.78
C PHE A 344 -5.19 7.56 15.58
N HIS A 345 -5.17 6.95 14.39
CA HIS A 345 -5.93 5.74 14.11
C HIS A 345 -5.47 4.59 15.01
N PHE A 346 -4.16 4.32 15.08
CA PHE A 346 -3.64 3.26 15.94
C PHE A 346 -3.97 3.49 17.42
N ALA A 347 -3.93 4.73 17.87
CA ALA A 347 -4.35 5.13 19.21
C ALA A 347 -5.83 4.79 19.47
N ILE A 348 -6.77 5.21 18.62
CA ILE A 348 -8.19 4.86 18.76
C ILE A 348 -8.37 3.36 18.81
N PHE A 349 -7.73 2.66 17.88
CA PHE A 349 -7.78 1.21 17.79
C PHE A 349 -7.37 0.55 19.13
N LEU A 350 -6.25 0.98 19.72
CA LEU A 350 -5.81 0.48 21.03
C LEU A 350 -6.84 0.73 22.14
N PHE A 351 -7.51 1.88 22.14
CA PHE A 351 -8.53 2.21 23.15
C PHE A 351 -9.83 1.42 22.97
N CYS A 352 -10.19 1.09 21.73
CA CYS A 352 -11.32 0.19 21.47
C CYS A 352 -11.07 -1.22 22.03
N HIS A 353 -9.82 -1.63 22.17
CA HIS A 353 -9.42 -2.90 22.76
C HIS A 353 -8.91 -2.72 24.20
N GLU A 354 -9.84 -2.83 25.16
CA GLU A 354 -9.69 -2.56 26.61
C GLU A 354 -8.49 -3.25 27.32
N GLU A 355 -7.79 -4.18 26.66
CA GLU A 355 -6.72 -4.99 27.24
C GLU A 355 -5.34 -4.30 27.30
N LEU A 356 -5.15 -3.15 26.62
CA LEU A 356 -3.86 -2.45 26.56
C LEU A 356 -3.83 -1.21 27.47
N THR A 357 -3.58 -1.44 28.75
CA THR A 357 -3.49 -0.36 29.75
C THR A 357 -2.20 0.46 29.59
N ILE A 358 -2.34 1.77 29.35
CA ILE A 358 -1.22 2.73 29.36
C ILE A 358 -0.81 2.99 30.81
N ALA A 359 0.30 2.39 31.26
CA ALA A 359 0.78 2.53 32.63
C ALA A 359 1.58 3.82 32.89
N GLU A 360 2.19 4.41 31.87
CA GLU A 360 3.07 5.57 32.04
C GLU A 360 2.26 6.84 32.35
N GLU A 361 2.45 7.40 33.54
CA GLU A 361 1.66 8.54 34.04
C GLU A 361 1.72 9.77 33.12
N LYS A 362 2.91 10.08 32.57
CA LYS A 362 3.09 11.20 31.64
C LYS A 362 2.23 11.03 30.39
N VAL A 363 2.20 9.82 29.82
CA VAL A 363 1.41 9.51 28.63
C VAL A 363 -0.08 9.58 28.98
N ARG A 364 -0.50 8.87 30.03
CA ARG A 364 -1.91 8.77 30.45
C ARG A 364 -2.55 10.14 30.71
N LYS A 365 -1.82 11.06 31.36
CA LYS A 365 -2.28 12.43 31.64
C LYS A 365 -2.34 13.36 30.43
N ASN A 366 -1.54 13.11 29.39
CA ASN A 366 -1.47 13.97 28.21
C ASN A 366 -2.15 13.36 26.99
N PHE A 367 -2.63 12.12 27.09
CA PHE A 367 -3.26 11.40 26.00
C PHE A 367 -4.51 12.11 25.47
N GLY A 368 -5.49 12.43 26.33
CA GLY A 368 -6.70 13.13 25.90
C GLY A 368 -6.42 14.51 25.27
N PRO A 369 -5.57 15.37 25.85
CA PRO A 369 -5.17 16.63 25.23
C PRO A 369 -4.53 16.47 23.85
N VAL A 370 -3.55 15.56 23.69
CA VAL A 370 -2.89 15.34 22.39
C VAL A 370 -3.85 14.76 21.36
N MET A 371 -4.76 13.89 21.79
CA MET A 371 -5.80 13.30 20.94
C MET A 371 -6.69 14.40 20.33
N ILE A 372 -7.22 15.30 21.16
CA ILE A 372 -8.10 16.40 20.72
C ILE A 372 -7.35 17.38 19.81
N ASP A 373 -6.13 17.81 20.17
CA ASP A 373 -5.37 18.75 19.34
C ASP A 373 -4.88 18.13 18.02
N THR A 374 -4.60 16.83 18.02
CA THR A 374 -4.33 16.09 16.77
C THR A 374 -5.58 16.00 15.91
N ALA A 375 -6.75 15.71 16.49
CA ALA A 375 -8.02 15.69 15.77
C ALA A 375 -8.32 17.04 15.09
N PHE A 376 -8.01 18.16 15.75
CA PHE A 376 -8.09 19.49 15.13
C PHE A 376 -7.19 19.64 13.91
N SER A 377 -5.94 19.20 14.04
CA SER A 377 -4.92 19.31 12.98
C SER A 377 -5.32 18.45 11.77
N ILE A 378 -5.84 17.24 12.02
CA ILE A 378 -6.39 16.36 10.97
C ILE A 378 -7.58 17.04 10.30
N LEU A 379 -8.54 17.55 11.08
CA LEU A 379 -9.76 18.16 10.55
C LEU A 379 -9.52 19.39 9.66
N ASP A 380 -8.41 20.10 9.85
CA ASP A 380 -8.01 21.21 8.99
C ASP A 380 -7.56 20.78 7.59
N GLU A 381 -6.97 19.59 7.47
CA GLU A 381 -6.26 19.11 6.28
C GLU A 381 -7.05 18.07 5.47
N VAL A 382 -8.09 17.47 6.06
CA VAL A 382 -8.88 16.40 5.43
C VAL A 382 -9.86 16.87 4.37
N THR A 383 -10.08 16.01 3.36
CA THR A 383 -11.01 16.25 2.26
C THR A 383 -12.41 15.71 2.55
N GLU A 384 -13.43 16.15 1.79
CA GLU A 384 -14.80 15.65 1.95
C GLU A 384 -14.94 14.12 1.81
N PRO A 385 -14.27 13.44 0.84
CA PRO A 385 -14.28 11.99 0.77
C PRO A 385 -13.72 11.31 2.02
N ASP A 386 -12.66 11.86 2.63
CA ASP A 386 -12.04 11.28 3.83
C ASP A 386 -13.01 11.33 5.03
N LEU A 387 -13.76 12.43 5.15
CA LEU A 387 -14.77 12.62 6.19
C LEU A 387 -15.99 11.70 6.02
N ARG A 388 -16.38 11.35 4.79
CA ARG A 388 -17.40 10.31 4.55
C ARG A 388 -16.88 8.89 4.79
N GLY A 389 -15.56 8.73 4.72
CA GLY A 389 -14.89 7.44 4.81
C GLY A 389 -14.32 7.18 6.21
N GLU A 390 -13.08 6.69 6.21
CA GLU A 390 -12.37 6.20 7.40
C GLU A 390 -12.21 7.27 8.49
N ILE A 391 -11.89 8.52 8.12
CA ILE A 391 -11.62 9.57 9.11
C ILE A 391 -12.88 9.99 9.86
N GLY A 392 -14.03 10.04 9.17
CA GLY A 392 -15.31 10.30 9.84
C GLY A 392 -15.66 9.24 10.87
N GLN A 393 -15.39 7.96 10.56
CA GLN A 393 -15.55 6.86 11.52
C GLN A 393 -14.60 7.01 12.71
N LEU A 394 -13.32 7.34 12.47
CA LEU A 394 -12.35 7.56 13.54
C LEU A 394 -12.78 8.69 14.49
N PHE A 395 -13.36 9.77 13.98
CA PHE A 395 -13.88 10.82 14.85
C PHE A 395 -15.10 10.38 15.65
N ALA A 396 -15.99 9.56 15.08
CA ALA A 396 -17.10 8.98 15.83
C ALA A 396 -16.59 8.07 16.95
N ASP A 397 -15.67 7.15 16.65
CA ASP A 397 -15.06 6.24 17.62
C ASP A 397 -14.34 7.00 18.75
N MET A 398 -13.64 8.09 18.41
CA MET A 398 -13.03 8.98 19.41
C MET A 398 -14.09 9.62 20.32
N LEU A 399 -15.19 10.15 19.75
CA LEU A 399 -16.23 10.84 20.51
C LEU A 399 -16.88 9.91 21.54
N GLU A 400 -17.12 8.64 21.21
CA GLU A 400 -17.67 7.64 22.12
C GLU A 400 -16.76 7.37 23.33
N ARG A 401 -15.44 7.55 23.16
CA ARG A 401 -14.42 7.18 24.16
C ARG A 401 -13.83 8.35 24.94
N LEU A 402 -14.18 9.61 24.63
CA LEU A 402 -13.60 10.79 25.31
C LEU A 402 -13.76 10.74 26.84
N SER A 403 -14.85 10.14 27.33
CA SER A 403 -15.12 10.03 28.77
C SER A 403 -14.12 9.15 29.52
N GLU A 404 -13.42 8.25 28.82
CA GLU A 404 -12.47 7.29 29.36
C GLU A 404 -11.07 7.88 29.61
N PHE A 405 -10.72 8.99 28.93
CA PHE A 405 -9.42 9.62 29.09
C PHE A 405 -9.27 10.29 30.46
N GLU A 406 -8.12 10.12 31.12
CA GLU A 406 -7.91 10.66 32.47
C GLU A 406 -8.05 12.19 32.54
N LEU A 407 -7.51 12.89 31.54
CA LEU A 407 -7.62 14.33 31.38
C LEU A 407 -8.03 14.64 29.95
N LEU A 408 -8.80 15.72 29.79
CA LEU A 408 -9.13 16.36 28.52
C LEU A 408 -8.60 17.79 28.52
N ASN A 409 -8.75 18.48 27.39
CA ASN A 409 -8.56 19.93 27.31
C ASN A 409 -9.91 20.62 27.11
N ASP A 410 -9.97 21.92 27.37
CA ASP A 410 -11.22 22.68 27.33
C ASP A 410 -11.76 22.94 25.92
N ARG A 411 -11.10 22.41 24.87
CA ARG A 411 -11.40 22.70 23.46
C ARG A 411 -12.40 21.73 22.83
N VAL A 412 -12.90 20.75 23.57
CA VAL A 412 -13.89 19.76 23.06
C VAL A 412 -15.13 20.43 22.43
N PRO A 413 -15.74 21.50 22.99
CA PRO A 413 -16.88 22.16 22.34
C PRO A 413 -16.51 22.76 20.97
N VAL A 414 -15.32 23.34 20.86
CA VAL A 414 -14.83 23.93 19.61
C VAL A 414 -14.56 22.83 18.58
N PHE A 415 -14.02 21.69 19.02
CA PHE A 415 -13.79 20.53 18.16
C PHE A 415 -15.11 20.01 17.58
N ILE A 416 -16.10 19.77 18.44
CA ILE A 416 -17.44 19.29 18.03
C ILE A 416 -18.04 20.23 16.97
N MET A 417 -18.00 21.55 17.22
CA MET A 417 -18.58 22.50 16.28
C MET A 417 -17.85 22.55 14.94
N LYS A 418 -16.52 22.48 14.96
CA LYS A 418 -15.71 22.45 13.73
C LYS A 418 -15.93 21.15 12.96
N TYR A 419 -16.05 20.02 13.64
CA TYR A 419 -16.35 18.71 13.05
C TYR A 419 -17.70 18.75 12.35
N LEU A 420 -18.75 19.21 13.04
CA LEU A 420 -20.09 19.34 12.47
C LEU A 420 -20.17 20.35 11.31
N ASP A 421 -19.39 21.44 11.35
CA ASP A 421 -19.30 22.42 10.25
C ASP A 421 -18.63 21.84 9.01
N LYS A 422 -17.69 20.92 9.18
CA LYS A 422 -17.04 20.21 8.06
C LYS A 422 -17.92 19.08 7.52
N VAL A 423 -18.49 18.26 8.39
CA VAL A 423 -19.26 17.08 7.98
C VAL A 423 -20.56 17.45 7.26
N ARG A 424 -21.18 18.59 7.57
CA ARG A 424 -22.38 19.03 6.84
C ARG A 424 -22.15 19.29 5.35
N ILE A 425 -20.90 19.55 4.96
CA ILE A 425 -20.52 19.73 3.55
C ILE A 425 -20.35 18.35 2.90
N SER A 426 -19.92 17.35 3.68
CA SER A 426 -19.68 16.00 3.19
C SER A 426 -20.92 15.11 3.24
N GLU A 427 -21.80 15.18 4.22
CA GLU A 427 -22.95 14.27 4.37
C GLU A 427 -24.27 14.96 3.99
N ASP A 428 -25.33 14.17 3.75
CA ASP A 428 -26.69 14.71 3.64
C ASP A 428 -27.24 15.09 5.03
N TYR A 429 -28.41 15.74 5.06
CA TYR A 429 -28.99 16.23 6.31
C TYR A 429 -29.23 15.14 7.34
N ASP A 430 -29.66 13.95 6.91
CA ASP A 430 -29.96 12.84 7.82
C ASP A 430 -28.68 12.21 8.39
N GLY A 431 -27.63 12.04 7.57
CA GLY A 431 -26.30 11.63 8.03
C GLY A 431 -25.69 12.62 9.02
N TRP A 432 -25.69 13.90 8.65
CA TRP A 432 -25.21 14.98 9.53
C TRP A 432 -25.98 15.03 10.86
N LYS A 433 -27.31 14.88 10.82
CA LYS A 433 -28.14 14.81 12.01
C LYS A 433 -27.79 13.61 12.89
N GLY A 434 -27.44 12.47 12.30
CA GLY A 434 -26.85 11.33 13.01
C GLY A 434 -25.60 11.74 13.79
N ARG A 435 -24.66 12.45 13.16
CA ARG A 435 -23.45 12.95 13.84
C ARG A 435 -23.73 13.93 14.98
N VAL A 436 -24.78 14.75 14.86
CA VAL A 436 -25.23 15.62 15.95
C VAL A 436 -25.72 14.80 17.15
N ILE A 437 -26.36 13.66 16.91
CA ILE A 437 -26.79 12.73 17.98
C ILE A 437 -25.57 12.13 18.67
N ASP A 438 -24.57 11.67 17.91
CA ASP A 438 -23.32 11.13 18.48
C ASP A 438 -22.63 12.16 19.38
N CYS A 439 -22.55 13.42 18.94
CA CYS A 439 -22.01 14.52 19.73
C CYS A 439 -22.84 14.79 21.02
N LYS A 440 -24.17 14.67 20.95
CA LYS A 440 -25.04 14.80 22.13
C LYS A 440 -24.78 13.68 23.13
N CYS A 441 -24.61 12.44 22.67
CA CYS A 441 -24.26 11.30 23.52
C CYS A 441 -22.92 11.52 24.21
N CYS A 442 -21.88 11.89 23.44
CA CYS A 442 -20.56 12.24 23.98
C CYS A 442 -20.62 13.30 25.09
N ILE A 443 -21.32 14.42 24.86
CA ILE A 443 -21.50 15.47 25.87
C ILE A 443 -22.22 14.95 27.11
N MET A 444 -23.24 14.11 26.93
CA MET A 444 -23.97 13.51 28.04
C MET A 444 -23.08 12.60 28.88
N ASP A 445 -22.13 11.88 28.28
CA ASP A 445 -21.18 11.03 29.01
C ASP A 445 -20.13 11.87 29.75
N LEU A 446 -19.76 13.02 29.19
CA LEU A 446 -18.83 13.97 29.82
C LEU A 446 -19.46 14.84 30.93
N ARG A 447 -20.78 14.76 31.17
CA ARG A 447 -21.52 15.63 32.10
C ARG A 447 -20.98 15.73 33.53
N GLY A 448 -20.28 14.68 34.00
CA GLY A 448 -19.69 14.63 35.33
C GLY A 448 -18.31 15.29 35.44
N ARG A 449 -17.76 15.75 34.33
CA ARG A 449 -16.40 16.28 34.21
C ARG A 449 -16.40 17.79 33.97
N VAL A 450 -15.29 18.45 34.33
CA VAL A 450 -15.13 19.91 34.22
C VAL A 450 -13.90 20.33 33.42
N ASP A 451 -13.03 19.39 33.04
CA ASP A 451 -11.76 19.63 32.35
C ASP A 451 -11.90 19.83 30.83
N TRP A 452 -13.08 19.54 30.27
CA TRP A 452 -13.29 19.44 28.83
C TRP A 452 -13.97 20.65 28.19
N TYR A 453 -14.37 21.66 28.97
CA TYR A 453 -14.97 22.90 28.44
C TYR A 453 -14.82 24.10 29.38
N SER A 454 -14.78 25.30 28.80
CA SER A 454 -14.69 26.58 29.52
C SER A 454 -15.69 27.60 28.96
N ILE A 455 -15.91 28.71 29.67
CA ILE A 455 -16.75 29.81 29.14
C ILE A 455 -16.18 30.32 27.81
N LYS A 456 -14.85 30.42 27.72
CA LYS A 456 -14.15 30.88 26.53
C LYS A 456 -14.38 29.93 25.35
N SER A 457 -14.12 28.63 25.53
CA SER A 457 -14.26 27.67 24.44
C SER A 457 -15.72 27.48 24.00
N LEU A 458 -16.69 27.64 24.92
CA LEU A 458 -18.11 27.63 24.57
C LEU A 458 -18.51 28.88 23.77
N GLN A 459 -17.94 30.06 24.08
CA GLN A 459 -18.16 31.26 23.28
C GLN A 459 -17.60 31.11 21.87
N GLU A 460 -16.36 30.60 21.76
CA GLU A 460 -15.74 30.28 20.47
C GLU A 460 -16.58 29.27 19.67
N ALA A 461 -17.10 28.22 20.31
CA ALA A 461 -17.98 27.25 19.67
C ALA A 461 -19.29 27.90 19.15
N LYS A 462 -19.85 28.89 19.87
CA LYS A 462 -21.04 29.62 19.44
C LYS A 462 -20.79 30.50 18.20
N GLU A 463 -19.55 30.91 17.93
CA GLU A 463 -19.20 31.67 16.71
C GLU A 463 -19.38 30.87 15.42
N PHE A 464 -19.48 29.54 15.51
CA PHE A 464 -19.78 28.68 14.37
C PHE A 464 -21.28 28.64 14.00
N LEU A 465 -22.19 28.93 14.96
CA LEU A 465 -23.64 28.82 14.75
C LEU A 465 -24.17 29.56 13.50
N PRO A 466 -23.72 30.79 13.17
CA PRO A 466 -24.20 31.51 11.98
C PRO A 466 -23.87 30.84 10.65
N ARG A 467 -22.98 29.84 10.63
CA ARG A 467 -22.59 29.10 9.42
C ARG A 467 -23.61 28.04 9.00
N PHE A 468 -24.45 27.60 9.94
CA PHE A 468 -25.45 26.55 9.75
C PHE A 468 -26.79 27.13 9.29
N THR A 469 -27.55 26.34 8.53
CA THR A 469 -28.91 26.64 8.06
C THR A 469 -29.93 26.59 9.21
N ASP A 470 -31.13 27.15 9.01
CA ASP A 470 -32.17 27.16 10.06
C ASP A 470 -32.53 25.77 10.61
N PRO A 471 -32.70 24.70 9.78
CA PRO A 471 -32.94 23.35 10.29
C PRO A 471 -31.77 22.80 11.11
N GLU A 472 -30.53 23.06 10.68
CA GLU A 472 -29.32 22.61 11.39
C GLU A 472 -29.17 23.35 12.73
N GLN A 473 -29.43 24.66 12.76
CA GLN A 473 -29.44 25.45 13.99
C GLN A 473 -30.47 24.94 14.99
N HIS A 474 -31.63 24.46 14.51
CA HIS A 474 -32.63 23.81 15.38
C HIS A 474 -32.04 22.58 16.08
N GLU A 475 -31.39 21.68 15.34
CA GLU A 475 -30.75 20.47 15.90
C GLU A 475 -29.63 20.80 16.89
N LEU A 476 -28.81 21.81 16.57
CA LEU A 476 -27.73 22.33 17.43
C LEU A 476 -28.25 23.02 18.69
N SER A 477 -29.42 23.66 18.64
CA SER A 477 -30.03 24.29 19.83
C SER A 477 -30.25 23.29 20.96
N HIS A 478 -30.53 22.03 20.64
CA HIS A 478 -30.66 20.96 21.63
C HIS A 478 -29.31 20.59 22.25
N LEU A 479 -28.22 20.63 21.48
CA LEU A 479 -26.87 20.38 21.95
C LEU A 479 -26.39 21.51 22.89
N PHE A 480 -26.64 22.78 22.53
CA PHE A 480 -26.30 23.93 23.39
C PHE A 480 -27.13 24.00 24.68
N LYS A 481 -28.38 23.54 24.67
CA LYS A 481 -29.18 23.41 25.90
C LYS A 481 -28.51 22.49 26.93
N ILE A 482 -27.77 21.47 26.49
CA ILE A 482 -27.03 20.60 27.42
C ILE A 482 -25.87 21.37 28.05
N PHE A 483 -25.07 22.08 27.24
CA PHE A 483 -23.95 22.90 27.72
C PHE A 483 -24.36 23.95 28.77
N ASP A 484 -25.54 24.54 28.64
CA ASP A 484 -26.02 25.59 29.55
C ASP A 484 -26.40 25.07 30.95
N VAL A 485 -26.61 23.76 31.11
CA VAL A 485 -27.03 23.13 32.38
C VAL A 485 -25.85 22.50 33.13
N LEU A 486 -24.71 22.28 32.48
CA LEU A 486 -23.56 21.59 33.05
C LEU A 486 -22.67 22.53 33.91
N PRO A 487 -22.11 22.03 35.04
CA PRO A 487 -21.19 22.80 35.89
C PRO A 487 -19.83 23.05 35.22
N ARG A 488 -19.48 24.32 35.00
CA ARG A 488 -18.32 24.72 34.15
C ARG A 488 -17.18 25.40 34.91
N VAL A 489 -15.97 25.26 34.39
CA VAL A 489 -14.80 26.07 34.79
C VAL A 489 -15.02 27.51 34.32
N LYS A 490 -14.79 28.47 35.21
CA LYS A 490 -14.99 29.91 34.96
C LYS A 490 -13.99 30.46 33.97
#